data_AF-A0A381W0E9-F1
#
_entry.id   AF-A0A381W0E9-F1
#
_cell.length_a   1.000
_cell.length_b   1.000
_cell.length_c   1.000
_cell.angle_alpha   90.00
_cell.angle_beta   90.00
_cell.angle_gamma   90.00
#
_symmetry.space_group_name_H-M   'P 1'
#
loop_
_entity.id
_entity.type
_entity.pdbx_description
1 polymer ?
#
loop_
_entity_poly.entity_id
_entity_poly.type
_entity_poly.pdbx_seq_one_letter_code
_entity_poly.pdbx_strand_id
1 'polypeptide(L)'
;VLVRCLTKPLSEQEIKEMYSINQANSPEVGNIPSIGQFKELTDLTETIYVFKDKEKIIGFILLMREGIIYQSKNYKYISSKYDHFLYVDRIAIQNDYR
;
A
#
# COMPACT_ATOMS: atom_id res chain seq x y z
N VAL A 1 16.97 -7.97 -6.18
CA VAL A 1 15.63 -7.39 -5.93
C VAL A 1 14.66 -7.87 -6.98
N LEU A 2 13.50 -8.38 -6.57
CA LEU A 2 12.42 -8.85 -7.45
C LEU A 2 11.13 -8.10 -7.14
N VAL A 3 10.34 -7.80 -8.17
CA VAL A 3 8.97 -7.29 -8.01
C VAL A 3 7.99 -8.47 -8.05
N ARG A 4 7.04 -8.47 -7.12
CA ARG A 4 5.98 -9.49 -7.02
C ARG A 4 4.63 -8.80 -6.79
N CYS A 5 3.59 -9.29 -7.45
CA CYS A 5 2.22 -9.00 -7.07
C CYS A 5 1.83 -9.96 -5.95
N LEU A 6 1.31 -9.45 -4.84
CA LEU A 6 0.78 -10.30 -3.77
C LEU A 6 -0.61 -10.82 -4.15
N THR A 7 -0.90 -12.06 -3.73
CA THR A 7 -2.22 -12.66 -3.85
C THR A 7 -2.96 -12.53 -2.53
N LYS A 8 -4.23 -12.13 -2.57
CA LYS A 8 -5.08 -12.10 -1.38
C LYS A 8 -5.60 -13.51 -1.03
N PRO A 9 -5.85 -13.82 0.27
CA PRO A 9 -5.60 -12.97 1.43
C PRO A 9 -4.09 -12.89 1.74
N LEU A 10 -3.65 -11.72 2.22
CA LEU A 10 -2.26 -11.53 2.64
C LEU A 10 -1.98 -12.32 3.92
N SER A 11 -0.76 -12.85 4.02
CA SER A 11 -0.26 -13.44 5.26
C SER A 11 -0.02 -12.38 6.32
N GLU A 12 -0.04 -12.78 7.60
CA GLU A 12 0.32 -11.87 8.70
C GLU A 12 1.72 -11.29 8.55
N GLN A 13 2.66 -12.06 8.01
CA GLN A 13 4.04 -11.62 7.84
C GLN A 13 4.12 -10.50 6.81
N GLU A 14 3.43 -10.63 5.67
CA GLU A 14 3.40 -9.60 4.63
C GLU A 14 2.80 -8.29 5.16
N ILE A 15 1.72 -8.39 5.95
CA ILE A 15 1.10 -7.23 6.59
C ILE A 15 2.07 -6.58 7.58
N LYS A 16 2.73 -7.37 8.45
CA LYS A 16 3.70 -6.87 9.44
C LYS A 16 4.89 -6.17 8.78
N GLU A 17 5.44 -6.76 7.71
CA GLU A 17 6.57 -6.18 6.98
C GLU A 17 6.19 -4.87 6.29
N MET A 18 5.08 -4.84 5.55
CA MET A 18 4.62 -3.62 4.89
C MET A 18 4.24 -2.53 5.89
N TYR A 19 3.59 -2.88 7.00
CA TYR A 19 3.27 -1.93 8.06
C TYR A 19 4.53 -1.29 8.66
N SER A 20 5.56 -2.10 8.96
CA SER A 20 6.84 -1.59 9.47
C SER A 20 7.48 -0.59 8.50
N ILE A 21 7.46 -0.91 7.20
CA ILE A 21 7.97 -0.01 6.15
C ILE A 21 7.17 1.29 6.10
N ASN A 22 5.83 1.22 6.18
CA ASN A 22 4.96 2.40 6.21
C ASN A 22 5.32 3.34 7.36
N GLN A 23 5.44 2.80 8.57
CA GLN A 23 5.72 3.57 9.77
C GLN A 23 7.11 4.23 9.70
N ALA A 24 8.11 3.54 9.12
CA ALA A 24 9.45 4.10 8.90
C ALA A 24 9.51 5.17 7.79
N ASN A 25 8.49 5.24 6.93
CA ASN A 25 8.34 6.22 5.85
C ASN A 25 7.37 7.36 6.24
N SER A 26 7.06 7.52 7.52
CA SER A 26 6.28 8.66 8.02
C SER A 26 7.20 9.87 8.25
N PRO A 27 6.75 11.10 7.92
CA PRO A 27 5.37 11.49 7.62
C PRO A 27 4.92 11.34 6.16
N GLU A 28 5.80 10.97 5.23
CA GLU A 28 5.57 11.05 3.78
C GLU A 28 4.41 10.17 3.29
N VAL A 29 4.29 8.95 3.81
CA VAL A 29 3.17 8.04 3.47
C VAL A 29 2.04 8.03 4.49
N GLY A 30 2.12 8.92 5.49
CA GLY A 30 1.17 9.01 6.58
C GLY A 30 1.30 7.88 7.62
N ASN A 31 1.11 8.26 8.89
CA ASN A 31 1.10 7.34 10.02
C ASN A 31 -0.21 6.55 10.06
N ILE A 32 -0.13 5.23 10.23
CA ILE A 32 -1.29 4.36 10.48
C ILE A 32 -1.19 3.86 11.92
N PRO A 33 -2.13 4.22 12.82
CA PRO A 33 -1.98 3.99 14.26
C PRO A 33 -1.86 2.53 14.69
N SER A 34 -2.34 1.58 13.88
CA SER A 34 -2.34 0.16 14.23
C SER A 34 -2.18 -0.74 13.02
N ILE A 35 -1.63 -1.93 13.26
CA ILE A 35 -1.54 -2.97 12.22
C ILE A 35 -2.92 -3.43 11.73
N GLY A 36 -3.95 -3.39 12.60
CA GLY A 36 -5.33 -3.71 12.22
C GLY A 36 -5.87 -2.74 11.18
N GLN A 37 -5.68 -1.44 11.39
CA GLN A 37 -6.05 -0.40 10.40
C GLN A 37 -5.22 -0.51 9.12
N PHE A 38 -3.95 -0.90 9.22
CA PHE A 38 -3.15 -1.17 8.02
C PHE A 38 -3.69 -2.36 7.23
N LYS A 39 -4.12 -3.42 7.92
CA LYS A 39 -4.78 -4.55 7.28
C LYS A 39 -6.07 -4.12 6.58
N GLU A 40 -6.93 -3.36 7.23
CA GLU A 40 -8.15 -2.81 6.62
C GLU A 40 -7.83 -2.03 5.33
N LEU A 41 -6.78 -1.21 5.35
CA LEU A 41 -6.31 -0.50 4.16
C LEU A 41 -5.86 -1.45 3.04
N THR A 42 -5.10 -2.50 3.37
CA THR A 42 -4.70 -3.52 2.36
C THR A 42 -5.90 -4.30 1.83
N ASP A 43 -6.95 -4.49 2.63
CA ASP A 43 -8.18 -5.15 2.22
C ASP A 43 -8.92 -4.31 1.16
N LEU A 44 -8.91 -2.97 1.29
CA LEU A 44 -9.46 -2.02 0.30
C LEU A 44 -8.64 -1.92 -1.00
N THR A 45 -7.39 -2.37 -0.98
CA THR A 45 -6.45 -2.19 -2.11
C THR A 45 -6.67 -3.26 -3.16
N GLU A 46 -6.89 -2.92 -4.43
CA GLU A 46 -7.09 -3.92 -5.50
C GLU A 46 -5.82 -4.73 -5.76
N THR A 47 -4.70 -4.04 -5.98
CA THR A 47 -3.43 -4.67 -6.35
C THR A 47 -2.31 -4.17 -5.45
N ILE A 48 -1.51 -5.11 -4.95
CA ILE A 48 -0.36 -4.82 -4.09
C ILE A 48 0.88 -5.38 -4.76
N TYR A 49 1.80 -4.49 -5.12
CA TYR A 49 3.14 -4.87 -5.55
C TYR A 49 4.11 -4.73 -4.39
N VAL A 50 5.02 -5.70 -4.27
CA VAL A 50 6.13 -5.65 -3.33
C VAL A 50 7.45 -5.78 -4.05
N PHE A 51 8.44 -5.06 -3.53
CA PHE A 51 9.85 -5.24 -3.84
C PHE A 51 10.42 -6.16 -2.79
N LYS A 52 11.03 -7.26 -3.22
CA LYS A 52 11.68 -8.22 -2.34
C LYS A 52 13.18 -8.25 -2.56
N ASP A 53 13.95 -8.20 -1.47
CA ASP A 53 15.32 -8.69 -1.47
C ASP A 53 15.35 -10.06 -0.77
N LYS A 54 15.75 -11.09 -1.53
CA LYS A 54 15.47 -12.49 -1.19
C LYS A 54 13.97 -12.67 -0.94
N GLU A 55 13.57 -13.12 0.25
CA GLU A 55 12.15 -13.29 0.62
C GLU A 55 11.57 -12.14 1.45
N LYS A 56 12.39 -11.16 1.84
CA LYS A 56 11.96 -10.05 2.69
C LYS A 56 11.40 -8.91 1.85
N ILE A 57 10.25 -8.37 2.24
CA ILE A 57 9.73 -7.15 1.63
C ILE A 57 10.59 -5.96 2.06
N ILE A 58 11.07 -5.21 1.06
CA ILE A 58 11.87 -3.99 1.22
C ILE A 58 11.13 -2.75 0.74
N GLY A 59 10.01 -2.91 0.04
CA GLY A 59 9.13 -1.83 -0.36
C GLY A 59 7.81 -2.34 -0.93
N PHE A 60 6.83 -1.46 -1.06
CA PHE A 60 5.51 -1.82 -1.58
C PHE A 60 4.79 -0.66 -2.28
N ILE A 61 3.79 -1.00 -3.07
CA ILE A 61 2.85 -0.09 -3.73
C ILE A 61 1.42 -0.58 -3.46
N LEU A 62 0.54 0.32 -3.02
CA LEU A 62 -0.90 0.04 -2.90
C LEU A 62 -1.67 0.74 -4.04
N LEU A 63 -2.40 -0.06 -4.82
CA LEU A 63 -3.20 0.40 -5.95
C LEU A 63 -4.70 0.14 -5.72
N MET A 64 -5.51 1.19 -5.78
CA MET A 64 -6.95 1.15 -5.53
C MET A 64 -7.75 1.38 -6.82
N ARG A 65 -8.83 0.63 -7.02
CA ARG A 65 -9.78 0.87 -8.13
C ARG A 65 -10.81 1.93 -7.76
N GLU A 66 -11.47 2.49 -8.77
CA GLU A 66 -12.65 3.32 -8.58
C GLU A 66 -13.75 2.61 -7.76
N GLY A 67 -14.68 3.39 -7.21
CA GLY A 67 -15.88 2.86 -6.54
C GLY A 67 -15.71 2.49 -5.07
N ILE A 68 -14.48 2.47 -4.53
CA ILE A 68 -14.26 2.25 -3.09
C ILE A 68 -14.52 3.52 -2.26
N ILE A 69 -14.98 3.34 -1.02
CA ILE A 69 -15.12 4.43 -0.05
C ILE A 69 -13.75 4.67 0.60
N TYR A 70 -13.05 5.72 0.16
CA TYR A 70 -11.73 6.06 0.67
C TYR A 70 -11.63 7.56 1.02
N GLN A 71 -10.92 7.86 2.11
CA GLN A 71 -10.94 9.18 2.74
C GLN A 71 -10.03 10.22 2.06
N SER A 72 -9.07 9.80 1.23
CA SER A 72 -8.14 10.71 0.54
C SER A 72 -8.88 11.76 -0.29
N LYS A 73 -8.58 13.04 -0.05
CA LYS A 73 -9.11 14.16 -0.84
C LYS A 73 -8.71 14.04 -2.32
N ASN A 74 -7.49 13.56 -2.58
CA ASN A 74 -6.99 13.37 -3.93
C ASN A 74 -7.72 12.22 -4.65
N TYR A 75 -7.92 11.09 -3.95
CA TYR A 75 -8.73 9.99 -4.49
C TYR A 75 -10.14 10.47 -4.86
N LYS A 76 -10.82 11.21 -3.95
CA LYS A 76 -12.15 11.79 -4.21
C LYS A 76 -12.15 12.73 -5.41
N TYR A 77 -11.12 13.55 -5.57
CA TYR A 77 -10.97 14.42 -6.74
C TYR A 77 -10.86 13.59 -8.03
N ILE A 78 -9.99 12.60 -8.07
CA ILE A 78 -9.82 11.70 -9.23
C ILE A 78 -11.13 10.95 -9.54
N SER A 79 -11.82 10.44 -8.51
CA SER A 79 -13.11 9.75 -8.66
C SER A 79 -14.21 10.66 -9.23
N SER A 80 -14.12 11.97 -9.03
CA SER A 80 -15.08 12.94 -9.62
C SER A 80 -14.79 13.26 -11.09
N LYS A 81 -13.62 12.85 -11.62
CA LYS A 81 -13.13 13.21 -12.95
C LYS A 81 -13.11 12.05 -13.93
N TYR A 82 -12.96 10.82 -13.43
CA TYR A 82 -12.76 9.64 -14.26
C TYR A 82 -13.62 8.49 -13.76
N ASP A 83 -14.29 7.82 -14.69
CA ASP A 83 -15.13 6.65 -14.38
C ASP A 83 -14.31 5.38 -14.17
N HIS A 84 -13.10 5.30 -14.75
CA HIS A 84 -12.21 4.14 -14.67
C HIS A 84 -10.78 4.59 -14.42
N PHE A 85 -10.19 4.16 -13.31
CA PHE A 85 -8.81 4.50 -12.98
C PHE A 85 -8.17 3.48 -12.02
N LEU A 86 -6.84 3.52 -11.95
CA LEU A 86 -6.08 2.83 -10.91
C LEU A 86 -5.30 3.88 -10.13
N TYR A 87 -5.65 4.07 -8.87
CA TYR A 87 -5.11 5.10 -8.01
C TYR A 87 -3.94 4.56 -7.19
N VAL A 88 -2.79 5.23 -7.26
CA VAL A 88 -1.66 4.96 -6.37
C VAL A 88 -1.92 5.64 -5.04
N ASP A 89 -2.18 4.85 -3.99
CA ASP A 89 -2.36 5.39 -2.63
C ASP A 89 -1.02 5.71 -1.96
N ARG A 90 -0.11 4.74 -1.97
CA ARG A 90 1.21 4.92 -1.37
C ARG A 90 2.25 4.03 -2.03
N ILE A 91 3.47 4.55 -2.04
CA ILE A 91 4.70 3.85 -2.38
C ILE A 91 5.66 4.08 -1.21
N ALA A 92 6.17 3.01 -0.62
CA ALA A 92 7.13 3.10 0.48
C ALA A 92 8.28 2.12 0.26
N ILE A 93 9.50 2.57 0.52
CA ILE A 93 10.74 1.80 0.35
C ILE A 93 11.59 1.99 1.61
N GLN A 94 12.20 0.92 2.10
CA GLN A 94 13.17 0.98 3.20
C GLN A 94 14.33 1.92 2.84
N ASN A 95 14.78 2.72 3.81
CA ASN A 95 15.79 3.77 3.58
C ASN A 95 17.08 3.24 2.95
N ASP A 96 17.53 2.04 3.34
CA ASP A 96 18.76 1.43 2.81
C ASP A 96 18.67 1.05 1.32
N TYR A 97 17.48 1.16 0.71
CA TYR A 97 17.20 0.82 -0.69
C TYR A 97 16.67 2.03 -1.49
N ARG A 98 16.77 3.25 -0.95
CA ARG A 98 16.38 4.49 -1.62
C ARG A 98 17.50 5.07 -2.48
#